data_AF-A0A6I9PDQ0-F1
#
_entry.id   AF-A0A6I9PDQ0-F1
#
_cell.length_a   1.000
_cell.length_b   1.000
_cell.length_c   1.000
_cell.angle_alpha   90.00
_cell.angle_beta   90.00
_cell.angle_gamma   90.00
#
_symmetry.space_group_name_H-M   'P 1'
#
loop_
_entity.id
_entity.type
_entity.pdbx_description
1 polymer ?
#
loop_
_entity_poly.entity_id
_entity_poly.type
_entity_poly.pdbx_seq_one_letter_code
_entity_poly.pdbx_strand_id
1 'polypeptide(L)'
;MDTVGDEKDESCEENEDEAPMRRTFSVEDLLDEVEKICYDASGTSKVEMVVRLWKDGFTVNDEEFRSYSIPKNQDFLDSIKRG
;
A
#
# COMPACT_ATOMS: atom_id res chain seq x y z
N MET A 1 -47.66 -4.26 31.63
CA MET A 1 -46.44 -3.70 31.03
C MET A 1 -46.36 -4.29 29.66
N ASP A 2 -46.43 -3.39 28.70
CA ASP A 2 -46.96 -3.56 27.37
C ASP A 2 -45.97 -4.31 26.48
N THR A 3 -46.42 -5.35 25.80
CA THR A 3 -45.70 -5.93 24.67
C THR A 3 -45.84 -4.97 23.51
N VAL A 4 -44.81 -4.14 23.34
CA VAL A 4 -44.64 -3.22 22.22
C VAL A 4 -44.74 -4.02 20.91
N GLY A 5 -45.75 -3.67 20.12
CA GLY A 5 -45.77 -3.98 18.70
C GLY A 5 -44.86 -2.99 18.01
N ASP A 6 -43.99 -3.48 17.14
CA ASP A 6 -43.32 -2.64 16.16
C ASP A 6 -43.62 -3.25 14.79
N GLU A 7 -44.62 -2.64 14.15
CA GLU A 7 -45.06 -2.90 12.80
C GLU A 7 -44.17 -2.10 11.85
N LYS A 8 -43.41 -2.84 11.04
CA LYS A 8 -43.30 -2.67 9.58
C LYS A 8 -43.11 -1.21 9.09
N ASP A 9 -41.86 -0.82 8.84
CA ASP A 9 -41.55 0.23 7.86
C ASP A 9 -40.95 -0.42 6.61
N GLU A 10 -41.83 -0.59 5.62
CA GLU A 10 -41.54 -0.97 4.25
C GLU A 10 -41.81 0.28 3.42
N SER A 11 -40.77 1.01 3.01
CA SER A 11 -40.89 1.99 1.93
C SER A 11 -39.58 2.10 1.16
N CYS A 12 -39.53 1.34 0.07
CA CYS A 12 -38.61 1.54 -1.03
C CYS A 12 -39.12 2.73 -1.84
N GLU A 13 -38.55 3.93 -1.65
CA GLU A 13 -38.86 5.05 -2.53
C GLU A 13 -38.09 4.89 -3.85
N GLU A 14 -38.86 4.46 -4.85
CA GLU A 14 -38.60 4.51 -6.28
C GLU A 14 -38.25 5.96 -6.68
N ASN A 15 -37.01 6.20 -7.09
CA ASN A 15 -36.68 7.36 -7.92
C ASN A 15 -36.37 6.83 -9.32
N GLU A 16 -37.40 6.91 -10.14
CA GLU A 16 -37.42 6.75 -11.57
C GLU A 16 -36.69 7.95 -12.23
N ASP A 17 -35.93 7.68 -13.30
CA ASP A 17 -35.08 8.59 -14.08
C ASP A 17 -33.62 8.80 -13.63
N GLU A 18 -32.81 7.74 -13.74
CA GLU A 18 -31.63 7.82 -14.60
C GLU A 18 -31.40 6.43 -15.18
N ALA A 19 -31.15 6.34 -16.49
CA ALA A 19 -30.73 5.10 -17.14
C ALA A 19 -29.69 4.42 -16.24
N PRO A 20 -29.75 3.08 -16.00
CA PRO A 20 -28.69 2.44 -15.24
C PRO A 20 -27.43 2.74 -16.03
N MET A 21 -26.60 3.64 -15.50
CA MET A 21 -25.41 4.12 -16.17
C MET A 21 -24.66 2.82 -16.42
N ARG A 22 -24.71 2.33 -17.67
CA ARG A 22 -23.97 1.15 -18.07
C ARG A 22 -22.57 1.69 -18.02
N ARG A 23 -21.99 1.66 -16.83
CA ARG A 23 -20.74 2.29 -16.50
C ARG A 23 -19.75 1.49 -17.31
N THR A 24 -19.49 1.96 -18.52
CA THR A 24 -18.47 1.42 -19.40
C THR A 24 -17.18 1.84 -18.74
N PHE A 25 -16.71 1.02 -17.80
CA PHE A 25 -15.39 1.17 -17.24
C PHE A 25 -14.42 0.89 -18.37
N SER A 26 -13.77 1.94 -18.86
CA SER A 26 -12.69 1.77 -19.82
C SER A 26 -11.52 1.10 -19.12
N VAL A 27 -10.70 0.35 -19.86
CA VAL A 27 -9.48 -0.22 -19.28
C VAL A 27 -8.55 0.90 -18.79
N GLU A 28 -8.62 2.08 -19.42
CA GLU A 28 -7.93 3.29 -19.01
C GLU A 28 -8.43 3.80 -17.65
N ASP A 29 -9.75 3.87 -17.41
CA ASP A 29 -10.30 4.31 -16.12
C ASP A 29 -9.91 3.35 -14.98
N LEU A 30 -9.87 2.04 -15.25
CA LEU A 30 -9.42 1.04 -14.29
C LEU A 30 -7.92 1.16 -13.99
N LEU A 31 -7.11 1.48 -15.00
CA LEU A 31 -5.68 1.70 -14.82
C LEU A 31 -5.41 2.99 -14.04
N ASP A 32 -6.14 4.07 -14.31
CA ASP A 32 -6.05 5.32 -13.56
C ASP A 32 -6.48 5.14 -12.10
N GLU A 33 -7.53 4.35 -11.83
CA GLU A 33 -7.95 4.03 -10.47
C GLU A 33 -6.90 3.19 -9.73
N VAL A 34 -6.28 2.19 -10.38
CA VAL A 34 -5.21 1.37 -9.80
C VAL A 34 -3.92 2.16 -9.60
N GLU A 35 -3.50 2.99 -10.56
CA GLU A 35 -2.32 3.85 -10.43
C GLU A 35 -2.51 4.85 -9.28
N LYS A 36 -3.72 5.44 -9.17
CA LYS A 36 -4.08 6.28 -8.04
C LYS A 36 -4.06 5.52 -6.72
N ILE A 37 -4.51 4.27 -6.67
CA ILE A 37 -4.36 3.41 -5.48
C ILE A 37 -2.88 3.12 -5.20
N CYS A 38 -2.02 2.89 -6.19
CA CYS A 38 -0.58 2.69 -5.99
C CYS A 38 0.12 3.96 -5.49
N TYR A 39 -0.35 5.14 -5.93
CA TYR A 39 0.20 6.42 -5.54
C TYR A 39 -0.31 6.86 -4.15
N ASP A 40 -1.60 6.66 -3.85
CA ASP A 40 -2.24 7.06 -2.59
C ASP A 40 -2.11 6.00 -1.47
N ALA A 41 -2.06 4.70 -1.79
CA ALA A 41 -1.69 3.66 -0.82
C ALA A 41 -0.19 3.70 -0.46
N SER A 42 0.60 4.49 -1.19
CA SER A 42 1.96 4.90 -0.78
C SER A 42 1.95 6.04 0.24
N GLY A 43 0.90 6.15 1.07
CA GLY A 43 0.98 6.80 2.38
C GLY A 43 2.07 6.18 3.29
N THR A 44 2.69 5.08 2.87
CA THR A 44 4.04 4.69 3.30
C THR A 44 5.05 5.54 2.54
N SER A 45 5.67 6.52 3.19
CA SER A 45 6.86 7.19 2.67
C SER A 45 7.82 6.11 2.14
N LYS A 46 8.08 6.11 0.82
CA LYS A 46 9.01 5.16 0.23
C LYS A 46 10.38 5.41 0.86
N VAL A 47 10.84 4.48 1.70
CA VAL A 47 12.17 4.56 2.30
C VAL A 47 13.15 3.94 1.31
N GLU A 48 13.92 4.79 0.65
CA GLU A 48 15.05 4.37 -0.16
C GLU A 48 16.29 4.26 0.73
N MET A 49 17.02 3.14 0.63
CA MET A 49 18.30 2.95 1.30
C MET A 49 19.40 2.73 0.27
N VAL A 50 20.49 3.48 0.38
CA VAL A 50 21.65 3.35 -0.51
C VAL A 50 22.77 2.62 0.22
N VAL A 51 23.19 1.47 -0.30
CA VAL A 51 24.32 0.71 0.25
C VAL A 51 25.51 0.81 -0.70
N ARG A 52 26.62 1.39 -0.23
CA ARG A 52 27.88 1.52 -0.99
C ARG A 52 28.89 0.50 -0.51
N LEU A 53 29.39 -0.33 -1.43
CA LEU A 53 30.36 -1.38 -1.13
C LEU A 53 31.79 -0.87 -1.31
N TRP A 54 32.66 -1.29 -0.41
CA TRP A 54 34.08 -0.98 -0.38
C TRP A 54 34.89 -2.27 -0.28
N LYS A 55 36.22 -2.16 -0.40
CA LYS A 55 37.11 -3.33 -0.29
C LYS A 55 36.98 -4.04 1.07
N ASP A 56 36.93 -3.28 2.15
CA ASP A 56 36.99 -3.81 3.52
C ASP A 56 35.66 -3.69 4.30
N GLY A 57 34.59 -3.21 3.65
CA GLY A 57 33.29 -2.96 4.29
C GLY A 57 32.26 -2.29 3.38
N PHE A 58 31.22 -1.71 3.97
CA PHE A 58 30.18 -0.96 3.26
C PHE A 58 29.72 0.26 4.07
N THR A 59 29.07 1.21 3.42
CA THR A 59 28.33 2.31 4.08
C THR A 59 26.87 2.22 3.70
N VAL A 60 25.99 2.65 4.61
CA VAL A 60 24.54 2.75 4.37
C VAL A 60 24.16 4.21 4.47
N ASN A 61 23.47 4.75 3.47
CA ASN A 61 23.04 6.15 3.40
C ASN A 61 24.18 7.16 3.63
N ASP A 62 25.40 6.80 3.20
CA ASP A 62 26.62 7.60 3.40
C ASP A 62 26.92 7.95 4.88
N GLU A 63 26.44 7.13 5.81
CA GLU A 63 26.73 7.23 7.23
C GLU A 63 28.05 6.50 7.59
N GLU A 64 28.05 5.75 8.71
CA GLU A 64 29.23 5.07 9.24
C GLU A 64 29.70 3.90 8.36
N PHE A 65 31.02 3.76 8.26
CA PHE A 65 31.67 2.62 7.60
C PHE A 65 31.55 1.35 8.44
N ARG A 66 30.97 0.31 7.85
CA ARG A 66 30.74 -1.01 8.45
C ARG A 66 31.68 -2.05 7.86
N SER A 67 32.65 -2.52 8.64
CA SER A 67 33.61 -3.54 8.17
C SER A 67 32.96 -4.92 8.00
N TYR A 68 33.45 -5.69 7.02
CA TYR A 68 33.02 -7.07 6.79
C TYR A 68 33.44 -8.05 7.89
N SER A 69 34.43 -7.70 8.72
CA SER A 69 34.92 -8.60 9.78
C SER A 69 33.94 -8.72 10.96
N ILE A 70 32.93 -7.86 11.05
CA ILE A 70 31.96 -7.84 12.15
C ILE A 70 30.78 -8.77 11.79
N PRO A 71 30.47 -9.81 12.60
CA PRO A 71 29.39 -10.76 12.30
C PRO A 71 28.03 -10.10 12.06
N LYS A 72 27.67 -9.12 12.89
CA LYS A 72 26.42 -8.34 12.74
C LYS A 72 26.28 -7.67 11.37
N ASN A 73 27.38 -7.27 10.75
CA ASN A 73 27.37 -6.64 9.43
C ASN A 73 27.18 -7.67 8.31
N GLN A 74 27.62 -8.92 8.52
CA GLN A 74 27.35 -10.03 7.61
C GLN A 74 25.86 -10.40 7.62
N ASP A 75 25.25 -10.47 8.81
CA ASP A 75 23.81 -10.76 8.94
C ASP A 75 22.94 -9.75 8.17
N PHE A 76 23.34 -8.47 8.18
CA PHE A 76 22.68 -7.42 7.39
C PHE A 76 22.79 -7.68 5.89
N LEU A 77 23.99 -8.00 5.40
CA LEU A 77 24.22 -8.29 3.98
C LEU A 77 23.47 -9.55 3.54
N ASP A 78 23.43 -10.58 4.38
CA ASP A 78 22.71 -11.82 4.09
C ASP A 78 21.19 -11.62 4.08
N SER A 79 20.69 -10.74 4.95
CA SER A 79 19.28 -10.31 4.90
C SER A 79 18.98 -9.58 3.59
N ILE A 80 19.86 -8.70 3.12
CA ILE A 80 19.70 -8.04 1.81
C ILE A 80 19.75 -9.03 0.65
N LYS A 81 20.67 -10.01 0.67
CA LYS A 81 20.79 -11.02 -0.39
C LYS A 81 19.55 -11.91 -0.48
N ARG A 82 18.85 -12.13 0.64
CA ARG A 82 17.64 -12.95 0.69
C ARG A 82 16.40 -12.23 0.15
N GLY A 83 16.41 -10.89 0.13
CA GLY A 83 15.23 -10.06 -0.16
C GLY A 83 14.25 -10.04 1.00
#